data_AF-A0A453CL57-F1
#
_entry.id   AF-A0A453CL57-F1
#
_cell.length_a   1.000
_cell.length_b   1.000
_cell.length_c   1.000
_cell.angle_alpha   90.00
_cell.angle_beta   90.00
_cell.angle_gamma   90.00
#
_symmetry.space_group_name_H-M   'P 1'
#
loop_
_entity.id
_entity.type
_entity.pdbx_description
1 polymer ?
#
loop_
_entity_poly.entity_id
_entity_poly.type
_entity_poly.pdbx_seq_one_letter_code
_entity_poly.pdbx_strand_id
1 'polypeptide(L)'
;MAYVKSKEKDDPILKMNPANMKIEGNKAYKRKDYITAARLYTMAEGDYPENVTLISNRSVCWLNMGEGDKALRDAQICRALRRDWPKACFREGAAQILLKDYEKACDAFLDGLKLDPGNSEIENAYSSPSIEVLVWKDKIH
;
A
#
# COMPACT_ATOMS: atom_id res chain seq x y z
N MET A 1 29.61 5.89 18.51
CA MET A 1 28.24 5.83 17.95
C MET A 1 27.22 5.35 18.99
N ALA A 2 27.04 6.07 20.11
CA ALA A 2 26.10 5.68 21.18
C ALA A 2 24.99 6.72 21.47
N TYR A 3 25.02 7.87 20.78
CA TYR A 3 24.20 9.04 21.12
C TYR A 3 22.80 9.05 20.51
N VAL A 4 22.54 8.19 19.50
CA VAL A 4 21.24 8.14 18.79
C VAL A 4 20.26 7.18 19.48
N LYS A 5 20.75 6.11 20.12
CA LYS A 5 19.92 5.07 20.75
C LYS A 5 19.16 5.50 22.02
N SER A 6 19.57 6.60 22.66
CA SER A 6 18.99 7.03 23.95
C SER A 6 17.74 7.89 23.81
N LYS A 7 17.55 8.60 22.69
CA LYS A 7 16.36 9.45 22.48
C LYS A 7 15.12 8.71 21.99
N GLU A 8 15.29 7.52 21.40
CA GLU A 8 14.15 6.75 20.90
C GLU A 8 13.27 6.27 22.05
N LYS A 9 13.84 5.72 23.13
CA LYS A 9 13.10 5.05 24.23
C LYS A 9 12.08 5.92 24.98
N ASP A 10 12.18 7.24 24.91
CA ASP A 10 11.24 8.16 25.56
C ASP A 10 10.27 8.83 24.58
N ASP A 11 10.28 8.46 23.30
CA ASP A 11 9.27 8.89 22.34
C ASP A 11 7.88 8.42 22.84
N PRO A 12 6.92 9.33 23.09
CA PRO A 12 5.57 8.96 23.54
C PRO A 12 4.91 7.93 22.63
N ILE A 13 5.30 7.88 21.35
CA ILE A 13 4.80 6.91 20.38
C ILE A 13 5.24 5.49 20.75
N LEU A 14 6.46 5.27 21.26
CA LEU A 14 6.91 3.93 21.69
C LEU A 14 6.20 3.40 22.94
N LYS A 15 5.56 4.28 23.73
CA LYS A 15 4.76 3.91 24.90
C LYS A 15 3.29 3.64 24.54
N MET A 16 2.91 3.91 23.30
CA MET A 16 1.55 3.74 22.81
C MET A 16 1.30 2.26 22.51
N ASN A 17 0.14 1.72 22.91
CA ASN A 17 -0.21 0.37 22.47
C ASN A 17 -0.44 0.35 20.94
N PRO A 18 -0.28 -0.79 20.26
CA PRO A 18 -0.20 -0.77 18.81
C PRO A 18 -1.58 -0.61 18.14
N ALA A 19 -2.67 -0.92 18.86
CA ALA A 19 -4.03 -0.56 18.44
C ALA A 19 -4.23 0.96 18.38
N ASN A 20 -3.72 1.69 19.36
CA ASN A 20 -3.74 3.15 19.41
C ASN A 20 -2.81 3.75 18.34
N MET A 21 -1.64 3.16 18.08
CA MET A 21 -0.77 3.57 16.97
C MET A 21 -1.49 3.47 15.62
N LYS A 22 -2.22 2.38 15.37
CA LYS A 22 -3.06 2.25 14.17
C LYS A 22 -4.10 3.37 14.07
N ILE A 23 -4.78 3.68 15.18
CA ILE A 23 -5.79 4.74 15.21
C ILE A 23 -5.16 6.10 14.91
N GLU A 24 -4.03 6.44 15.53
CA GLU A 24 -3.32 7.68 15.26
C GLU A 24 -2.74 7.72 13.85
N GLY A 25 -2.27 6.58 13.33
CA GLY A 25 -1.84 6.44 11.94
C GLY A 25 -2.97 6.77 10.97
N ASN A 26 -4.18 6.28 11.24
CA ASN A 26 -5.36 6.61 10.46
C ASN A 26 -5.72 8.10 10.56
N LYS A 27 -5.56 8.72 11.74
CA LYS A 27 -5.79 10.17 11.91
C LYS A 27 -4.74 11.00 11.16
N ALA A 28 -3.47 10.63 11.24
CA ALA A 28 -2.38 11.27 10.50
C ALA A 28 -2.61 11.17 8.99
N TYR A 29 -3.00 9.98 8.51
CA TYR A 29 -3.36 9.75 7.11
C TYR A 29 -4.49 10.69 6.65
N LYS A 30 -5.56 10.83 7.45
CA LYS A 30 -6.67 11.75 7.14
C LYS A 30 -6.22 13.22 7.07
N ARG A 31 -5.18 13.60 7.82
CA ARG A 31 -4.55 14.93 7.75
C ARG A 31 -3.54 15.08 6.61
N LYS A 32 -3.38 14.05 5.75
CA LYS A 32 -2.36 13.96 4.70
C LYS A 32 -0.92 13.99 5.21
N ASP A 33 -0.72 13.72 6.51
CA ASP A 33 0.61 13.53 7.11
C ASP A 33 1.04 12.07 6.91
N TYR A 34 1.44 11.76 5.67
CA TYR A 34 1.75 10.40 5.24
C TYR A 34 3.04 9.87 5.87
N ILE A 35 4.00 10.74 6.20
CA ILE A 35 5.25 10.37 6.86
C ILE A 35 4.94 9.86 8.28
N THR A 36 4.18 10.63 9.06
CA THR A 36 3.79 10.22 10.41
C THR A 36 2.91 8.98 10.38
N ALA A 37 1.96 8.90 9.42
CA ALA A 37 1.11 7.72 9.26
C ALA A 37 1.92 6.45 8.97
N ALA A 38 2.86 6.49 8.02
CA ALA A 38 3.71 5.36 7.66
C ALA A 38 4.58 4.91 8.85
N ARG A 39 5.12 5.85 9.64
CA ARG A 39 5.88 5.56 10.85
C ARG A 39 5.01 4.84 11.88
N LEU A 40 3.81 5.36 12.16
CA LEU A 40 2.87 4.77 13.12
C LEU A 40 2.43 3.36 12.70
N TYR A 41 2.17 3.11 11.41
CA TYR A 41 1.85 1.78 10.93
C TYR A 41 3.02 0.80 11.05
N THR A 42 4.25 1.26 10.80
CA THR A 42 5.47 0.43 10.93
C THR A 42 5.71 0.04 12.39
N MET A 43 5.52 0.97 13.32
CA MET A 43 5.64 0.67 14.75
C MET A 43 4.54 -0.29 15.21
N ALA A 44 3.30 -0.09 14.74
CA ALA A 44 2.19 -0.98 15.06
C ALA A 44 2.37 -2.40 14.51
N GLU A 45 3.03 -2.55 13.36
CA GLU A 45 3.34 -3.85 12.73
C GLU A 45 4.30 -4.67 13.57
N GLY A 46 5.31 -4.04 14.19
CA GLY A 46 6.30 -4.74 15.01
C GLY A 46 5.69 -5.57 16.14
N ASP A 47 4.55 -5.11 16.69
CA ASP A 47 3.83 -5.79 17.76
C ASP A 47 2.63 -6.65 17.25
N TYR A 48 2.17 -6.42 16.01
CA TYR A 48 1.10 -7.19 15.35
C TYR A 48 1.45 -7.57 13.90
N PRO A 49 2.43 -8.47 13.70
CA PRO A 49 2.95 -8.78 12.36
C PRO A 49 1.90 -9.44 11.44
N GLU A 50 0.86 -10.05 12.01
CA GLU A 50 -0.23 -10.68 11.24
C GLU A 50 -1.26 -9.69 10.68
N ASN A 51 -1.21 -8.43 11.11
CA ASN A 51 -2.17 -7.42 10.67
C ASN A 51 -1.77 -6.79 9.34
N VAL A 52 -2.02 -7.53 8.27
CA VAL A 52 -1.77 -7.12 6.87
C VAL A 52 -2.43 -5.77 6.51
N THR A 53 -3.45 -5.34 7.25
CA THR A 53 -4.06 -4.01 7.07
C THR A 53 -3.08 -2.88 7.35
N LEU A 54 -2.17 -3.04 8.31
CA LEU A 54 -1.15 -2.04 8.64
C LEU A 54 -0.18 -1.85 7.47
N ILE A 55 0.27 -2.96 6.88
CA ILE A 55 1.15 -2.97 5.71
C ILE A 55 0.43 -2.35 4.51
N SER A 56 -0.84 -2.70 4.29
CA SER A 56 -1.66 -2.11 3.22
C SER A 56 -1.85 -0.60 3.42
N ASN A 57 -2.10 -0.13 4.63
CA ASN A 57 -2.24 1.29 4.92
C ASN A 57 -0.91 2.04 4.75
N ARG A 58 0.22 1.41 5.10
CA ARG A 58 1.56 1.94 4.85
C ARG A 58 1.86 2.05 3.36
N SER A 59 1.50 1.04 2.55
CA SER A 59 1.58 1.07 1.08
C SER A 59 0.92 2.33 0.51
N VAL A 60 -0.29 2.67 0.98
CA VAL A 60 -1.01 3.87 0.51
C VAL A 60 -0.30 5.17 0.91
N CYS A 61 0.34 5.21 2.08
CA CYS A 61 1.15 6.37 2.45
C CYS A 61 2.31 6.55 1.47
N TRP A 62 2.99 5.47 1.09
CA TRP A 62 4.05 5.51 0.08
C TRP A 62 3.55 5.96 -1.30
N LEU A 63 2.38 5.48 -1.75
CA LEU A 63 1.75 5.94 -2.99
C LEU A 63 1.52 7.45 -2.97
N ASN A 64 0.98 7.98 -1.89
CA ASN A 64 0.73 9.42 -1.76
C ASN A 64 2.00 10.26 -1.65
N MET A 65 3.13 9.67 -1.28
CA MET A 65 4.44 10.31 -1.25
C MET A 65 5.22 10.16 -2.57
N GLY A 66 4.68 9.46 -3.57
CA GLY A 66 5.39 9.18 -4.83
C GLY A 66 6.45 8.08 -4.71
N GLU A 67 6.47 7.34 -3.61
CA GLU A 67 7.46 6.31 -3.30
C GLU A 67 7.03 4.94 -3.83
N GLY A 68 6.99 4.80 -5.16
CA GLY A 68 6.45 3.62 -5.86
C GLY A 68 7.07 2.29 -5.43
N ASP A 69 8.40 2.22 -5.31
CA ASP A 69 9.10 0.99 -4.91
C ASP A 69 8.71 0.52 -3.50
N LYS A 70 8.53 1.46 -2.56
CA LYS A 70 8.11 1.13 -1.19
C LYS A 70 6.65 0.68 -1.17
N ALA A 71 5.79 1.36 -1.93
CA ALA A 71 4.40 0.98 -2.09
C ALA A 71 4.24 -0.43 -2.66
N LEU A 72 5.02 -0.75 -3.70
CA LEU A 72 5.01 -2.05 -4.38
C LEU A 72 5.42 -3.18 -3.43
N ARG A 73 6.52 -2.99 -2.69
CA ARG A 73 6.98 -3.98 -1.69
C ARG A 73 5.89 -4.28 -0.67
N ASP A 74 5.28 -3.26 -0.08
CA ASP A 74 4.21 -3.45 0.90
C ASP A 74 2.98 -4.14 0.27
N ALA A 75 2.62 -3.81 -0.97
CA ALA A 75 1.51 -4.44 -1.67
C ALA A 75 1.76 -5.93 -1.95
N GLN A 76 2.98 -6.29 -2.37
CA GLN A 76 3.37 -7.68 -2.63
C GLN A 76 3.39 -8.51 -1.35
N ILE A 77 3.87 -7.94 -0.23
CA ILE A 77 3.75 -8.58 1.09
C ILE A 77 2.27 -8.82 1.42
N CYS A 78 1.40 -7.83 1.18
CA CYS A 78 -0.04 -8.01 1.41
C CYS A 78 -0.63 -9.17 0.60
N ARG A 79 -0.26 -9.29 -0.67
CA ARG A 79 -0.73 -10.39 -1.54
C ARG A 79 -0.17 -11.75 -1.12
N ALA A 80 1.07 -11.80 -0.66
CA ALA A 80 1.68 -13.03 -0.16
C ALA A 80 0.99 -13.52 1.12
N LEU A 81 0.64 -12.61 2.03
CA LEU A 81 -0.01 -12.94 3.30
C LEU A 81 -1.52 -13.20 3.15
N ARG A 82 -2.20 -12.54 2.20
CA ARG A 82 -3.63 -12.72 1.91
C ARG A 82 -3.87 -12.75 0.41
N ARG A 83 -3.84 -13.97 -0.16
CA ARG A 83 -3.95 -14.20 -1.60
C ARG A 83 -5.35 -13.91 -2.16
N ASP A 84 -6.38 -13.98 -1.31
CA ASP A 84 -7.80 -13.78 -1.60
C ASP A 84 -8.26 -12.34 -1.31
N TRP A 85 -7.34 -11.37 -1.31
CA TRP A 85 -7.65 -9.98 -0.97
C TRP A 85 -7.54 -9.02 -2.18
N PRO A 86 -8.66 -8.67 -2.84
CA PRO A 86 -8.67 -7.79 -4.01
C PRO A 86 -7.96 -6.45 -3.78
N LYS A 87 -8.06 -5.91 -2.56
CA LYS A 87 -7.42 -4.64 -2.19
C LYS A 87 -5.89 -4.71 -2.29
N ALA A 88 -5.27 -5.85 -2.01
CA ALA A 88 -3.83 -6.02 -2.16
C ALA A 88 -3.41 -5.96 -3.64
N CYS A 89 -4.21 -6.57 -4.53
CA CYS A 89 -4.04 -6.49 -5.98
C CYS A 89 -4.17 -5.05 -6.48
N PHE A 90 -5.17 -4.31 -5.99
CA PHE A 90 -5.32 -2.88 -6.29
C PHE A 90 -4.11 -2.04 -5.84
N ARG A 91 -3.57 -2.29 -4.63
CA ARG A 91 -2.38 -1.56 -4.15
C ARG A 91 -1.16 -1.85 -5.02
N GLU A 92 -0.99 -3.09 -5.47
CA GLU A 92 0.10 -3.46 -6.36
C GLU A 92 -0.05 -2.76 -7.72
N GLY A 93 -1.23 -2.83 -8.35
CA GLY A 93 -1.47 -2.16 -9.62
C GLY A 93 -1.27 -0.64 -9.54
N ALA A 94 -1.74 0.00 -8.47
CA ALA A 94 -1.51 1.43 -8.24
C ALA A 94 -0.01 1.78 -8.06
N ALA A 95 0.76 0.92 -7.40
CA ALA A 95 2.20 1.10 -7.27
C ALA A 95 2.93 0.92 -8.61
N GLN A 96 2.52 -0.06 -9.41
CA GLN A 96 3.07 -0.30 -10.74
C GLN A 96 2.76 0.85 -11.72
N ILE A 97 1.55 1.44 -11.66
CA ILE A 97 1.24 2.67 -12.40
C ILE A 97 2.20 3.80 -12.02
N LEU A 98 2.45 4.00 -10.73
CA LEU A 98 3.37 5.05 -10.25
C LEU A 98 4.81 4.82 -10.75
N LEU A 99 5.21 3.55 -10.86
CA LEU A 99 6.48 3.11 -11.45
C LEU A 99 6.48 3.08 -12.98
N LYS A 100 5.35 3.39 -13.63
CA LYS A 100 5.13 3.34 -15.09
C LYS A 100 5.28 1.94 -15.70
N ASP A 101 5.16 0.89 -14.89
CA ASP A 101 5.09 -0.50 -15.34
C ASP A 101 3.63 -0.87 -15.58
N TYR A 102 3.06 -0.34 -16.66
CA TYR A 102 1.64 -0.44 -16.95
C TYR A 102 1.20 -1.88 -17.31
N GLU A 103 2.11 -2.71 -17.81
CA GLU A 103 1.85 -4.12 -18.10
C GLU A 103 1.59 -4.89 -16.81
N LYS A 104 2.49 -4.79 -15.82
CA LYS A 104 2.28 -5.43 -14.52
C LYS A 104 1.12 -4.81 -13.74
N ALA A 105 0.84 -3.52 -13.94
CA ALA A 105 -0.33 -2.89 -13.36
C ALA A 105 -1.63 -3.52 -13.90
N CYS A 106 -1.70 -3.76 -15.21
CA CYS A 106 -2.82 -4.42 -15.89
C CYS A 106 -3.06 -5.82 -15.28
N ASP A 107 -2.01 -6.63 -15.19
CA ASP A 107 -2.08 -7.99 -14.60
C ASP A 107 -2.58 -7.96 -13.16
N ALA A 108 -2.05 -7.03 -12.34
CA ALA A 108 -2.45 -6.90 -10.95
C ALA A 108 -3.94 -6.51 -10.81
N PHE A 109 -4.45 -5.60 -11.64
CA PHE A 109 -5.87 -5.25 -11.62
C PHE A 109 -6.77 -6.37 -12.13
N LEU A 110 -6.36 -7.09 -13.18
CA LEU A 110 -7.09 -8.28 -13.67
C LEU A 110 -7.19 -9.35 -12.60
N ASP A 111 -6.12 -9.62 -11.87
CA ASP A 111 -6.16 -10.54 -10.72
C ASP A 111 -7.12 -10.05 -9.63
N GLY A 112 -7.14 -8.75 -9.35
CA GLY A 112 -8.11 -8.14 -8.44
C GLY A 112 -9.55 -8.36 -8.88
N LEU A 113 -9.85 -8.16 -10.17
CA LEU A 113 -11.18 -8.38 -10.76
C LEU A 113 -11.57 -9.86 -10.80
N LYS A 114 -10.63 -10.80 -10.93
CA LYS A 114 -10.92 -12.24 -10.78
C LYS A 114 -11.41 -12.57 -9.36
N LEU A 115 -10.87 -11.89 -8.34
CA LEU A 115 -11.26 -12.08 -6.95
C LEU A 115 -12.57 -11.37 -6.60
N ASP A 116 -12.80 -10.19 -7.16
CA ASP A 116 -14.01 -9.37 -6.94
C ASP A 116 -14.45 -8.69 -8.26
N PRO A 117 -15.21 -9.40 -9.11
CA PRO A 117 -15.61 -8.89 -10.43
C PRO A 117 -16.50 -7.65 -10.40
N GLY A 118 -17.12 -7.33 -9.27
CA GLY A 118 -18.00 -6.17 -9.10
C GLY A 118 -17.29 -4.93 -8.53
N ASN A 119 -15.95 -4.99 -8.38
CA ASN A 119 -15.21 -3.92 -7.73
C ASN A 119 -15.01 -2.72 -8.65
N SER A 120 -15.89 -1.72 -8.55
CA SER A 120 -15.80 -0.50 -9.36
C SER A 120 -14.50 0.29 -9.17
N GLU A 121 -13.83 0.19 -8.01
CA GLU A 121 -12.53 0.86 -7.80
C GLU A 121 -11.46 0.22 -8.70
N ILE A 122 -11.41 -1.11 -8.76
CA ILE A 122 -10.45 -1.85 -9.59
C ILE A 122 -10.79 -1.71 -11.07
N GLU A 123 -12.07 -1.78 -11.44
CA GLU A 123 -12.54 -1.62 -12.83
C GLU A 123 -12.17 -0.24 -13.39
N ASN A 124 -12.38 0.82 -12.61
CA ASN A 124 -12.01 2.18 -12.99
C ASN A 124 -10.49 2.35 -13.13
N ALA A 125 -9.70 1.71 -12.26
CA ALA A 125 -8.25 1.76 -12.35
C ALA A 125 -7.71 0.96 -13.55
N TYR A 126 -8.31 -0.18 -13.85
CA TYR A 126 -8.01 -1.00 -15.02
C TYR A 126 -8.33 -0.26 -16.33
N SER A 127 -9.45 0.45 -16.37
CA SER A 127 -9.88 1.27 -17.53
C SER A 127 -9.21 2.65 -17.58
N SER A 128 -8.17 2.90 -16.79
CA SER A 128 -7.45 4.16 -16.83
C SER A 128 -6.76 4.32 -18.20
N PRO A 129 -6.73 5.53 -18.80
CA PRO A 129 -6.03 5.77 -20.07
C PRO A 129 -4.56 5.33 -20.07
N SER A 130 -3.93 5.33 -18.89
CA SER A 130 -2.54 4.86 -18.71
C SER A 130 -2.38 3.37 -19.02
N ILE A 131 -3.43 2.57 -18.78
CA ILE A 131 -3.48 1.13 -19.05
C ILE A 131 -4.08 0.84 -20.43
N GLU A 132 -5.09 1.61 -20.85
CA GLU A 132 -5.78 1.41 -22.14
C GLU A 132 -4.82 1.42 -23.34
N VAL A 133 -3.83 2.33 -23.36
CA VAL A 133 -2.88 2.42 -24.48
C VAL A 133 -2.08 1.12 -24.69
N LEU A 134 -1.88 0.31 -23.65
CA LEU A 134 -1.25 -1.02 -23.79
C LEU A 134 -2.25 -2.08 -24.26
N VAL A 135 -3.43 -2.14 -23.65
CA VAL A 135 -4.47 -3.13 -23.99
C VAL A 135 -4.88 -3.06 -25.47
N TRP A 136 -4.86 -1.86 -26.06
CA TRP A 136 -5.18 -1.66 -27.47
C TRP A 136 -4.03 -2.02 -28.42
N LYS A 137 -2.76 -2.05 -27.98
CA LYS A 137 -1.64 -2.48 -28.82
C LYS A 137 -1.64 -3.98 -29.07
N ASP A 138 -2.01 -4.77 -28.06
CA ASP A 138 -2.01 -6.24 -28.15
C ASP A 138 -3.19 -6.81 -28.95
N LYS A 139 -4.21 -5.99 -29.25
CA LYS A 139 -5.37 -6.41 -30.09
C LYS A 139 -5.21 -6.11 -31.59
N ILE A 140 -4.11 -5.47 -32.02
CA ILE A 140 -3.91 -5.02 -33.41
C ILE A 140 -2.86 -5.89 -34.14
N HIS A 141 -2.44 -7.02 -33.57
CA HIS A 141 -1.57 -8.02 -34.22
C HIS A 141 -2.25 -9.38 -34.24
#